data_AF-A0A4R6SG94-F1
#
_entry.id   AF-A0A4R6SG94-F1
#
_cell.length_a   1.000
_cell.length_b   1.000
_cell.length_c   1.000
_cell.angle_alpha   90.00
_cell.angle_beta   90.00
_cell.angle_gamma   90.00
#
_symmetry.space_group_name_H-M   'P 1'
#
loop_
_entity.id
_entity.type
_entity.pdbx_description
1 polymer ?
#
loop_
_entity_poly.entity_id
_entity_poly.type
_entity_poly.pdbx_seq_one_letter_code
_entity_poly.pdbx_strand_id
1 'polypeptide(L)'
;MRKLGFDDDARMVVRIAQDRARSLQHPGIGSEHLLYGLADSPTRAGSVAREHGLTPGGVAMQTERLLTPSRTMFAGLDAGALATIGIDLNAVREAVEANFGLATAALPALTRRQRARLPGHMLVTSRAR
;
A
#
# COMPACT_ATOMS: atom_id res chain seq x y z
N MET A 1 10.07 -37.54 -7.43
CA MET A 1 8.81 -36.79 -7.20
C MET A 1 9.16 -35.36 -6.84
N ARG A 2 8.89 -34.36 -7.70
CA ARG A 2 9.10 -32.93 -7.38
C ARG A 2 8.03 -32.50 -6.38
N LYS A 3 8.42 -31.93 -5.23
CA LYS A 3 7.49 -31.31 -4.27
C LYS A 3 6.74 -30.17 -4.98
N LEU A 4 5.40 -30.24 -5.03
CA LEU A 4 4.51 -29.12 -5.39
C LEU A 4 4.43 -28.06 -4.27
N GLY A 5 5.58 -27.68 -3.71
CA GLY A 5 5.67 -26.67 -2.66
C GLY A 5 6.56 -25.52 -3.11
N PHE A 6 6.31 -24.33 -2.59
CA PHE A 6 7.28 -23.23 -2.67
C PHE A 6 8.67 -23.73 -2.22
N ASP A 7 9.74 -23.25 -2.85
CA ASP A 7 11.10 -23.48 -2.36
C ASP A 7 11.41 -22.60 -1.13
N ASP A 8 12.62 -22.74 -0.58
CA ASP A 8 13.05 -21.96 0.59
C ASP A 8 13.25 -20.47 0.28
N ASP A 9 13.62 -20.13 -0.96
CA ASP A 9 13.78 -18.75 -1.42
C ASP A 9 12.42 -18.04 -1.44
N ALA A 10 11.41 -18.69 -2.01
CA ALA A 10 10.05 -18.18 -2.02
C ALA A 10 9.48 -18.03 -0.60
N ARG A 11 9.74 -18.99 0.29
CA ARG A 11 9.37 -18.87 1.72
C ARG A 11 10.05 -17.68 2.40
N MET A 12 11.32 -17.43 2.08
CA MET A 12 12.09 -16.30 2.62
C MET A 12 11.50 -14.96 2.19
N VAL A 13 11.21 -14.80 0.89
CA VAL A 13 10.59 -13.59 0.34
C VAL A 13 9.27 -13.29 1.06
N VAL A 14 8.41 -14.29 1.24
CA VAL A 14 7.13 -14.13 1.95
C VAL A 14 7.32 -13.75 3.42
N ARG A 15 8.35 -14.28 4.10
CA ARG A 15 8.66 -13.93 5.49
C ARG A 15 9.05 -12.45 5.60
N ILE A 16 9.95 -11.98 4.73
CA ILE A 16 10.36 -10.57 4.71
C ILE A 16 9.16 -9.66 4.40
N ALA A 17 8.29 -10.06 3.47
CA ALA A 17 7.05 -9.34 3.17
C ALA A 17 6.12 -9.25 4.38
N GLN A 18 5.97 -10.34 5.15
CA GLN A 18 5.21 -10.33 6.40
C GLN A 18 5.81 -9.39 7.43
N ASP A 19 7.13 -9.41 7.61
CA ASP A 19 7.81 -8.55 8.57
C ASP A 19 7.65 -7.07 8.18
N ARG A 20 7.73 -6.75 6.89
CA ARG A 20 7.43 -5.40 6.38
C ARG A 20 5.99 -4.98 6.68
N ALA A 21 5.01 -5.83 6.38
CA ALA A 21 3.60 -5.53 6.65
C ALA A 21 3.33 -5.31 8.14
N ARG A 22 3.96 -6.12 9.03
CA ARG A 22 3.88 -5.94 10.48
C ARG A 22 4.52 -4.62 10.93
N SER A 23 5.70 -4.29 10.39
CA SER A 23 6.43 -3.05 10.75
C SER A 23 5.63 -1.79 10.42
N LEU A 24 4.85 -1.83 9.34
CA LEU A 24 3.97 -0.73 8.92
C LEU A 24 2.58 -0.80 9.56
N GLN A 25 2.35 -1.76 10.46
CA GLN A 25 1.04 -2.06 11.06
C GLN A 25 -0.07 -2.27 10.02
N HIS A 26 0.31 -2.71 8.82
CA HIS A 26 -0.64 -2.98 7.75
C HIS A 26 -1.43 -4.26 8.09
N PRO A 27 -2.76 -4.24 7.88
CA PRO A 27 -3.62 -5.33 8.32
C PRO A 27 -3.49 -6.63 7.49
N GLY A 28 -2.65 -6.66 6.46
CA GLY A 28 -2.38 -7.82 5.62
C GLY A 28 -1.25 -7.56 4.61
N ILE A 29 -0.87 -8.60 3.87
CA ILE A 29 0.20 -8.55 2.87
C ILE A 29 -0.40 -8.12 1.52
N GLY A 30 -0.14 -6.87 1.13
CA GLY A 30 -0.30 -6.38 -0.24
C GLY A 30 0.89 -6.68 -1.16
N SER A 31 0.76 -6.37 -2.45
CA SER A 31 1.80 -6.59 -3.46
C SER A 31 3.04 -5.75 -3.18
N GLU A 32 2.87 -4.56 -2.59
CA GLU A 32 3.94 -3.68 -2.14
C GLU A 32 4.89 -4.37 -1.14
N HIS A 33 4.36 -5.23 -0.27
CA HIS A 33 5.16 -5.97 0.69
C HIS A 33 5.90 -7.13 0.04
N LEU A 34 5.28 -7.79 -0.95
CA LEU A 34 5.93 -8.84 -1.73
C LEU A 34 7.07 -8.29 -2.58
N LEU A 35 6.85 -7.14 -3.22
CA LEU A 35 7.89 -6.44 -3.98
C LEU A 35 9.05 -6.02 -3.07
N TYR A 36 8.74 -5.49 -1.87
CA TYR A 36 9.76 -5.19 -0.87
C TYR A 36 10.51 -6.46 -0.47
N GLY A 37 9.79 -7.53 -0.11
CA GLY A 37 10.38 -8.80 0.31
C GLY A 37 11.24 -9.45 -0.77
N LEU A 38 10.85 -9.33 -2.04
CA LEU A 38 11.65 -9.80 -3.17
C LEU A 38 12.95 -9.00 -3.28
N ALA A 39 12.84 -7.67 -3.29
CA ALA A 39 13.97 -6.76 -3.45
C ALA A 39 14.97 -6.83 -2.28
N ASP A 40 14.49 -7.09 -1.07
CA ASP A 40 15.29 -7.16 0.16
C ASP A 40 15.87 -8.56 0.42
N SER A 41 15.33 -9.58 -0.25
CA SER A 41 15.85 -10.95 -0.11
C SER A 41 17.23 -11.14 -0.75
N PRO A 42 18.12 -11.96 -0.16
CA PRO A 42 19.40 -12.34 -0.75
C PRO A 42 19.28 -13.40 -1.86
N THR A 43 18.07 -13.76 -2.28
CA THR A 43 17.81 -14.82 -3.27
C THR A 43 18.27 -14.41 -4.67
N ARG A 44 18.43 -15.39 -5.58
CA ARG A 44 18.76 -15.10 -6.99
C ARG A 44 17.71 -14.19 -7.63
N ALA A 45 16.43 -14.43 -7.35
CA ALA A 45 15.33 -13.60 -7.85
C ALA A 45 15.42 -12.17 -7.33
N GLY A 46 15.80 -11.99 -6.05
CA GLY A 46 16.07 -10.68 -5.48
C GLY A 46 17.24 -9.96 -6.14
N SER A 47 18.33 -10.67 -6.44
CA SER A 47 19.48 -10.10 -7.16
C SER A 47 19.10 -9.63 -8.56
N VAL A 48 18.42 -10.47 -9.34
CA VAL A 48 17.92 -10.09 -10.69
C VAL A 48 16.96 -8.90 -10.60
N ALA A 49 16.06 -8.88 -9.63
CA ALA A 49 15.15 -7.75 -9.45
C ALA A 49 15.90 -6.43 -9.17
N ARG A 50 16.95 -6.47 -8.33
CA ARG A 50 17.80 -5.31 -8.05
C ARG A 50 18.62 -4.87 -9.27
N GLU A 51 19.12 -5.81 -10.07
CA GLU A 51 19.80 -5.52 -11.34
C GLU A 51 18.87 -4.76 -12.32
N HIS A 52 17.56 -5.02 -12.25
CA HIS A 52 16.54 -4.30 -13.01
C HIS A 52 15.94 -3.07 -12.29
N GLY A 53 16.59 -2.59 -11.23
CA GLY A 53 16.23 -1.33 -10.56
C GLY A 53 15.17 -1.46 -9.45
N LEU A 54 14.70 -2.67 -9.12
CA LEU A 54 13.81 -2.88 -7.98
C LEU A 54 14.63 -2.87 -6.68
N THR A 55 14.71 -1.71 -6.02
CA THR A 55 15.40 -1.56 -4.73
C THR A 55 14.42 -1.56 -3.57
N PRO A 56 14.78 -2.11 -2.39
CA PRO A 56 13.91 -2.06 -1.20
C PRO A 56 13.49 -0.64 -0.83
N GLY A 57 14.44 0.30 -0.85
CA GLY A 57 14.19 1.72 -0.59
C GLY A 57 13.26 2.36 -1.62
N GLY A 58 13.43 2.04 -2.91
CA GLY A 58 12.55 2.52 -3.98
C GLY A 58 11.11 2.03 -3.82
N VAL A 59 10.92 0.75 -3.48
CA VAL A 59 9.61 0.17 -3.18
C VAL A 59 8.99 0.84 -1.95
N ALA A 60 9.75 0.99 -0.86
CA ALA A 60 9.27 1.64 0.36
C ALA A 60 8.79 3.06 0.10
N MET A 61 9.61 3.88 -0.57
CA MET A 61 9.28 5.26 -0.91
C MET A 61 8.05 5.36 -1.82
N GLN A 62 7.94 4.53 -2.86
CA GLN A 62 6.77 4.52 -3.74
C GLN A 62 5.51 4.07 -2.99
N THR A 63 5.65 3.10 -2.08
CA THR A 63 4.55 2.63 -1.24
C THR A 63 4.03 3.72 -0.33
N GLU A 64 4.92 4.46 0.33
CA GLU A 64 4.55 5.61 1.17
C GLU A 64 3.84 6.69 0.36
N ARG A 65 4.35 7.02 -0.84
CA ARG A 65 3.67 7.98 -1.74
C ARG A 65 2.25 7.56 -2.13
N LEU A 66 2.06 6.28 -2.42
CA LEU A 66 0.76 5.76 -2.89
C LEU A 66 -0.22 5.50 -1.75
N LEU A 67 0.26 5.07 -0.59
CA LEU A 67 -0.57 4.71 0.55
C LEU A 67 -0.81 5.87 1.51
N THR A 68 -0.02 6.94 1.47
CA THR A 68 -0.34 8.18 2.16
C THR A 68 -1.62 8.73 1.52
N PRO A 69 -2.77 8.65 2.20
CA PRO A 69 -4.00 9.19 1.64
C PRO A 69 -3.81 10.69 1.45
N SER A 70 -4.17 11.23 0.28
CA SER A 70 -4.21 12.69 0.07
C SER A 70 -5.04 13.37 1.16
N ARG A 71 -6.05 12.66 1.68
CA ARG A 71 -6.86 13.09 2.81
C ARG A 71 -6.05 13.34 4.09
N THR A 72 -4.96 12.61 4.34
CA THR A 72 -4.10 12.78 5.52
C THR A 72 -3.06 13.89 5.31
N MET A 73 -2.55 14.05 4.07
CA MET A 73 -1.71 15.22 3.72
C MET A 73 -2.47 16.54 3.87
N PHE A 74 -3.77 16.54 3.58
CA PHE A 74 -4.61 17.73 3.65
C PHE A 74 -5.52 17.80 4.89
N ALA A 75 -5.47 16.80 5.78
CA ALA A 75 -6.30 16.75 7.00
C ALA A 75 -6.04 17.92 7.97
N GLY A 76 -4.88 18.57 7.85
CA GLY A 76 -4.50 19.74 8.65
C GLY A 76 -4.52 21.06 7.89
N LEU A 77 -4.98 21.10 6.63
CA LEU A 77 -5.09 22.37 5.91
C LEU A 77 -6.30 23.15 6.44
N ASP A 78 -6.05 24.38 6.87
CA ASP A 78 -7.09 25.32 7.25
C ASP A 78 -7.79 25.88 6.00
N ALA A 79 -9.10 25.69 5.93
CA ALA A 79 -9.94 26.25 4.88
C ALA A 79 -9.87 27.79 4.87
N GLY A 80 -9.70 28.43 6.03
CA GLY A 80 -9.53 29.87 6.16
C GLY A 80 -8.23 30.39 5.55
N ALA A 81 -7.12 29.71 5.82
CA ALA A 81 -5.82 30.02 5.21
C ALA A 81 -5.85 29.93 3.67
N LEU A 82 -6.57 28.94 3.12
CA LEU A 82 -6.74 28.81 1.66
C LEU A 82 -7.64 29.91 1.08
N ALA A 83 -8.72 30.28 1.78
CA ALA A 83 -9.56 31.39 1.39
C ALA A 83 -8.80 32.72 1.36
N THR A 84 -7.82 32.90 2.25
CA THR A 84 -6.95 34.10 2.30
C THR A 84 -6.12 34.29 1.03
N ILE A 85 -5.71 33.18 0.38
CA ILE A 85 -5.02 33.22 -0.92
C ILE A 85 -5.98 33.08 -2.11
N GLY A 86 -7.29 33.19 -1.87
CA GLY A 86 -8.34 33.17 -2.91
C GLY A 86 -8.78 31.78 -3.36
N ILE A 87 -8.48 30.72 -2.59
CA ILE A 87 -8.88 29.35 -2.92
C ILE A 87 -10.11 28.97 -2.09
N ASP A 88 -11.29 28.91 -2.72
CA ASP A 88 -12.53 28.44 -2.11
C ASP A 88 -12.68 26.92 -2.29
N LEU A 89 -12.55 26.17 -1.19
CA LEU A 89 -12.67 24.71 -1.18
C LEU A 89 -14.07 24.19 -1.58
N ASN A 90 -15.14 24.94 -1.31
CA ASN A 90 -16.49 24.55 -1.71
C ASN A 90 -16.66 24.67 -3.22
N ALA A 91 -16.18 25.77 -3.80
CA ALA A 91 -16.19 25.97 -5.25
C ALA A 91 -15.34 24.90 -5.97
N VAL A 92 -14.17 24.56 -5.43
CA VAL A 92 -13.32 23.48 -5.95
C VAL A 92 -14.03 22.13 -5.87
N ARG A 93 -14.69 21.81 -4.75
CA ARG A 93 -15.46 20.57 -4.60
C ARG A 93 -16.57 20.48 -5.65
N GLU A 94 -17.36 21.54 -5.81
CA GLU A 94 -18.45 21.57 -6.80
C GLU A 94 -17.94 21.44 -8.23
N ALA A 95 -16.84 22.11 -8.58
CA ALA A 95 -16.21 22.01 -9.89
C ALA A 95 -15.66 20.59 -10.15
N VAL A 96 -15.11 19.92 -9.14
CA VAL A 96 -14.66 18.53 -9.27
C VAL A 96 -15.84 17.59 -9.49
N GLU A 97 -16.93 17.75 -8.74
CA GLU A 97 -18.14 16.96 -8.93
C GLU A 97 -18.75 17.14 -10.32
N ALA A 98 -18.85 18.39 -10.78
CA ALA A 98 -19.41 18.71 -12.09
C ALA A 98 -18.59 18.13 -13.25
N ASN A 99 -17.26 18.13 -13.12
CA ASN A 99 -16.37 17.72 -14.20
C ASN A 99 -15.97 16.24 -14.15
N PHE A 100 -15.88 15.66 -12.96
CA PHE A 100 -15.38 14.28 -12.76
C PHE A 100 -16.45 13.31 -12.24
N GLY A 101 -17.65 13.79 -11.87
CA GLY A 101 -18.78 12.97 -11.42
C GLY A 101 -18.53 12.20 -10.12
N LEU A 102 -17.56 12.65 -9.32
CA LEU A 102 -16.95 11.88 -8.26
C LEU A 102 -17.63 12.17 -6.92
N ALA A 103 -18.86 11.71 -6.73
CA ALA A 103 -19.67 11.95 -5.54
C ALA A 103 -18.87 11.71 -4.24
N THR A 104 -18.44 12.79 -3.61
CA THR A 104 -17.56 12.81 -2.45
C THR A 104 -18.41 12.61 -1.19
N ALA A 105 -19.09 11.47 -1.09
CA ALA A 105 -19.83 11.11 0.11
C ALA A 105 -19.53 9.64 0.43
N ALA A 106 -18.80 9.45 1.53
CA ALA A 106 -18.37 8.16 2.07
C ALA A 106 -17.60 7.30 1.06
N LEU A 107 -16.27 7.41 1.09
CA LEU A 107 -15.48 6.18 0.98
C LEU A 107 -16.12 5.23 2.01
N PRO A 108 -16.73 4.10 1.62
CA PRO A 108 -17.09 3.11 2.60
C PRO A 108 -15.78 2.86 3.33
N ALA A 109 -15.74 3.15 4.64
CA ALA A 109 -14.69 2.65 5.49
C ALA A 109 -14.59 1.19 5.10
N LEU A 110 -13.51 0.81 4.39
CA LEU A 110 -13.43 -0.47 3.70
C LEU A 110 -13.85 -1.48 4.75
N THR A 111 -15.08 -2.01 4.63
CA THR A 111 -15.62 -2.93 5.62
C THR A 111 -14.95 -4.24 5.27
N ARG A 112 -13.68 -4.29 5.67
CA ARG A 112 -12.81 -5.43 5.66
C ARG A 112 -13.59 -6.45 6.46
N ARG A 113 -14.22 -7.41 5.76
CA ARG A 113 -14.71 -8.63 6.37
C ARG A 113 -13.55 -9.17 7.22
N GLN A 114 -13.60 -8.90 8.52
CA GLN A 114 -12.73 -9.50 9.50
C GLN A 114 -13.16 -10.96 9.58
N ARG A 115 -12.70 -11.77 8.62
CA ARG A 115 -12.62 -13.20 8.83
C ARG A 115 -11.46 -13.42 9.79
N ALA A 116 -11.86 -13.83 10.98
CA ALA A 116 -11.08 -14.22 12.15
C ALA A 116 -9.55 -14.28 11.95
N ARG A 117 -8.85 -13.51 12.78
CA ARG A 117 -7.41 -13.65 13.00
C ARG A 117 -7.13 -15.05 13.55
N LEU A 118 -6.50 -15.91 12.76
CA LEU A 118 -5.75 -17.05 13.28
C LEU A 118 -4.37 -16.54 13.73
N PRO A 119 -3.93 -16.82 14.97
CA PRO A 119 -2.62 -16.38 15.43
C PRO A 119 -1.53 -17.01 14.55
N GLY A 120 -0.66 -16.17 13.98
CA GLY A 120 0.51 -16.59 13.19
C GLY A 120 0.46 -16.29 11.68
N HIS A 121 -0.72 -16.07 11.08
CA HIS A 121 -0.83 -15.92 9.62
C HIS A 121 -1.45 -14.56 9.22
N MET A 122 -0.68 -13.74 8.47
CA MET A 122 -1.21 -12.54 7.83
C MET A 122 -1.92 -12.92 6.52
N LEU A 123 -3.08 -12.30 6.27
CA LEU A 123 -3.83 -12.50 5.03
C LEU A 123 -3.08 -11.88 3.84
N VAL A 124 -2.81 -12.67 2.82
CA VAL A 124 -2.41 -12.16 1.49
C VAL A 124 -3.64 -11.58 0.82
N THR A 125 -3.59 -10.29 0.51
CA THR A 125 -4.72 -9.57 -0.12
C THR A 125 -4.87 -9.97 -1.59
N SER A 126 -6.06 -9.76 -2.15
CA SER A 126 -6.33 -10.06 -3.57
C SER A 126 -5.45 -9.28 -4.55
N ARG A 127 -4.89 -8.13 -4.13
CA ARG A 127 -3.93 -7.36 -4.94
C ARG A 127 -2.55 -8.00 -5.06
N ALA A 128 -2.27 -9.02 -4.25
CA ALA A 128 -1.02 -9.75 -4.22
C ALA A 128 -1.12 -11.14 -4.90
N ARG A 129 -2.26 -11.47 -5.53
CA ARG A 129 -2.46 -12.73 -6.27
C ARG A 129 -2.27 -12.53 -7.77
#